data_AF-A0A956L9R4-F1
#
_entry.id   AF-A0A956L9R4-F1
#
_cell.length_a   1.000
_cell.length_b   1.000
_cell.length_c   1.000
_cell.angle_alpha   90.00
_cell.angle_beta   90.00
_cell.angle_gamma   90.00
#
_symmetry.space_group_name_H-M   'P 1'
#
loop_
_entity.id
_entity.type
_entity.pdbx_description
1 polymer ?
#
loop_
_entity_poly.entity_id
_entity_poly.type
_entity_poly.pdbx_seq_one_letter_code
_entity_poly.pdbx_strand_id
1 'polypeptide(L)'
;MSDIPELTDRDFARAIPARVRRRLVAGVFETGDDVVALRKFVGLSQAQFARAVGISVHTLRNWEQGRRRPEGPAIALLRIAARHPRIIRENLSSAA
;
A
#
# COMPACT_ATOMS: atom_id res chain seq x y z
N MET A 1 4.18 -22.14 9.19
CA MET A 1 3.68 -20.76 9.31
C MET A 1 4.89 -19.86 9.20
N SER A 2 5.23 -19.42 8.00
CA SER A 2 6.50 -18.74 7.75
C SER A 2 6.52 -17.42 8.53
N ASP A 3 7.56 -17.19 9.34
CA ASP A 3 7.82 -15.92 10.00
C ASP A 3 7.98 -14.85 8.91
N ILE A 4 6.91 -14.11 8.65
CA ILE A 4 6.99 -12.90 7.84
C ILE A 4 7.63 -11.87 8.76
N PRO A 5 8.89 -11.45 8.54
CA PRO A 5 9.54 -10.48 9.41
C PRO A 5 8.69 -9.21 9.45
N GLU A 6 8.55 -8.66 10.66
CA GLU A 6 7.86 -7.39 10.88
C GLU A 6 8.54 -6.30 10.04
N LEU A 7 7.81 -5.69 9.10
CA LEU A 7 8.30 -4.52 8.39
C LEU A 7 8.32 -3.38 9.41
N THR A 8 9.52 -3.05 9.88
CA THR A 8 9.70 -2.10 10.97
C THR A 8 9.48 -0.66 10.50
N ASP A 9 9.21 0.25 11.44
CA ASP A 9 9.20 1.69 11.17
C ASP A 9 10.51 2.17 10.54
N ARG A 10 11.63 1.49 10.85
CA ARG A 10 12.95 1.77 10.26
C ARG A 10 13.00 1.41 8.78
N ASP A 11 12.39 0.30 8.38
CA ASP A 11 12.30 -0.11 6.97
C ASP A 11 11.43 0.87 6.18
N PHE A 12 10.33 1.32 6.77
CA PHE A 12 9.50 2.37 6.17
C PHE A 12 10.26 3.67 6.03
N ALA A 13 11.01 4.04 7.07
CA ALA A 13 11.79 5.27 7.09
C ALA A 13 12.89 5.30 6.04
N ARG A 14 13.50 4.16 5.73
CA ARG A 14 14.51 4.01 4.67
C ARG A 14 13.90 4.01 3.27
N ALA A 15 12.75 3.38 3.10
CA ALA A 15 12.13 3.19 1.79
C ALA A 15 11.42 4.45 1.25
N ILE A 16 10.83 5.26 2.13
CA ILE A 16 9.99 6.40 1.74
C ILE A 16 10.39 7.68 2.50
N PRO A 17 10.58 8.83 1.84
CA PRO A 17 10.93 10.08 2.50
C PRO A 17 9.89 10.51 3.55
N ALA A 18 10.34 11.15 4.65
CA ALA A 18 9.48 11.47 5.79
C ALA A 18 8.25 12.32 5.44
N ARG A 19 8.38 13.27 4.50
CA ARG A 19 7.25 14.05 3.99
C ARG A 19 6.20 13.15 3.33
N VAL A 20 6.63 12.21 2.51
CA VAL A 20 5.75 11.27 1.80
C VAL A 20 5.08 10.34 2.81
N ARG A 21 5.83 9.71 3.74
CA ARG A 21 5.23 8.85 4.77
C ARG A 21 4.13 9.54 5.56
N ARG A 22 4.37 10.79 6.01
CA ARG A 22 3.37 11.58 6.76
C ARG A 22 2.07 11.74 5.99
N ARG A 23 2.12 12.06 4.70
CA ARG A 23 0.90 12.17 3.88
C ARG A 23 0.19 10.83 3.66
N LEU A 24 0.94 9.74 3.41
CA LEU A 24 0.34 8.41 3.23
C LEU A 24 -0.39 7.94 4.50
N VAL A 25 0.21 8.15 5.67
CA VAL A 25 -0.39 7.85 6.98
C VAL A 25 -1.63 8.72 7.26
N ALA A 26 -1.67 9.94 6.73
CA ALA A 26 -2.83 10.82 6.77
C ALA A 26 -3.92 10.46 5.75
N GLY A 27 -3.66 9.54 4.81
CA GLY A 27 -4.60 9.16 3.75
C GLY A 27 -4.58 10.08 2.54
N VAL A 28 -3.51 10.85 2.37
CA VAL A 28 -3.35 11.80 1.28
C VAL A 28 -2.44 11.19 0.22
N PHE A 29 -3.02 10.88 -0.95
CA PHE A 29 -2.35 10.30 -2.12
C PHE A 29 -2.44 11.30 -3.28
N GLU A 30 -1.41 12.12 -3.43
CA GLU A 30 -1.39 13.27 -4.37
C GLU A 30 -1.08 12.80 -5.80
N THR A 31 -0.19 11.81 -5.92
CA THR A 31 0.32 11.29 -7.19
C THR A 31 0.21 9.76 -7.27
N GLY A 32 0.33 9.22 -8.48
CA GLY A 32 0.42 7.77 -8.65
C GLY A 32 1.66 7.16 -7.98
N ASP A 33 2.77 7.91 -7.93
CA ASP A 33 4.01 7.50 -7.27
C ASP A 33 3.83 7.24 -5.77
N ASP A 34 2.86 7.89 -5.12
CA ASP A 34 2.51 7.61 -3.72
C ASP A 34 2.03 6.18 -3.53
N VAL A 35 1.16 5.73 -4.44
CA VAL A 35 0.60 4.39 -4.43
C VAL A 35 1.67 3.38 -4.80
N VAL A 36 2.53 3.70 -5.79
CA VAL A 36 3.69 2.87 -6.17
C VAL A 36 4.65 2.70 -5.00
N ALA A 37 5.01 3.77 -4.32
CA ALA A 37 5.95 3.76 -3.20
C ALA A 37 5.40 2.93 -2.05
N LEU A 38 4.12 3.13 -1.70
CA LEU A 38 3.44 2.34 -0.67
C LEU A 38 3.44 0.85 -1.00
N ARG A 39 3.03 0.48 -2.23
CA ARG A 39 3.02 -0.93 -2.64
C ARG A 39 4.41 -1.55 -2.59
N LYS A 40 5.42 -0.84 -3.12
CA LYS A 40 6.82 -1.31 -3.11
C LYS A 40 7.33 -1.51 -1.69
N PHE A 41 6.99 -0.60 -0.78
CA PHE A 41 7.31 -0.75 0.64
C PHE A 41 6.65 -1.98 1.28
N VAL A 42 5.37 -2.23 0.97
CA VAL A 42 4.66 -3.45 1.42
C VAL A 42 5.27 -4.73 0.78
N GLY A 43 6.06 -4.59 -0.28
CA GLY A 43 6.81 -5.70 -0.89
C GLY A 43 5.97 -6.61 -1.78
N LEU A 44 4.87 -6.09 -2.35
CA LEU A 44 3.95 -6.85 -3.20
C LEU A 44 3.99 -6.42 -4.66
N SER A 45 3.77 -7.36 -5.58
CA SER A 45 3.46 -7.04 -6.99
C SER A 45 2.14 -6.29 -7.10
N GLN A 46 1.87 -5.64 -8.24
CA GLN A 46 0.58 -4.99 -8.50
C GLN A 46 -0.60 -5.96 -8.30
N ALA A 47 -0.48 -7.18 -8.81
CA ALA A 47 -1.54 -8.19 -8.71
C ALA A 47 -1.81 -8.61 -7.26
N GLN A 48 -0.74 -8.87 -6.50
CA GLN A 48 -0.84 -9.24 -5.09
C GLN A 48 -1.39 -8.09 -4.25
N PHE A 49 -0.88 -6.87 -4.43
CA PHE A 49 -1.36 -5.73 -3.66
C PHE A 49 -2.83 -5.42 -3.94
N ALA A 50 -3.25 -5.44 -5.21
CA ALA A 50 -4.64 -5.25 -5.59
C ALA A 50 -5.57 -6.29 -4.93
N ARG A 51 -5.17 -7.57 -4.95
CA ARG A 51 -5.91 -8.65 -4.27
C ARG A 51 -5.98 -8.41 -2.76
N ALA A 52 -4.85 -8.09 -2.14
CA ALA A 52 -4.75 -7.86 -0.70
C ALA A 52 -5.59 -6.68 -0.19
N VAL A 53 -5.83 -5.67 -1.03
CA VAL A 53 -6.70 -4.52 -0.69
C VAL A 53 -8.12 -4.63 -1.27
N GLY A 54 -8.44 -5.74 -1.94
CA GLY A 54 -9.80 -6.01 -2.45
C GLY A 54 -10.21 -5.17 -3.67
N ILE A 55 -9.27 -4.82 -4.56
CA ILE A 55 -9.56 -4.08 -5.80
C ILE A 55 -9.05 -4.82 -7.04
N SER A 56 -9.52 -4.41 -8.21
CA SER A 56 -8.97 -4.93 -9.47
C SER A 56 -7.54 -4.41 -9.72
N VAL A 57 -6.69 -5.22 -10.39
CA VAL A 57 -5.37 -4.77 -10.84
C VAL A 57 -5.47 -3.57 -11.78
N HIS A 58 -6.54 -3.47 -12.56
CA HIS A 58 -6.80 -2.33 -13.43
C HIS A 58 -7.02 -1.04 -12.61
N THR A 59 -7.79 -1.11 -11.52
CA THR A 59 -7.99 0.00 -10.58
C THR A 59 -6.65 0.46 -10.01
N LEU A 60 -5.83 -0.47 -9.51
CA LEU A 60 -4.51 -0.14 -8.97
C LEU A 60 -3.61 0.52 -10.03
N ARG A 61 -3.60 0.01 -11.26
CA ARG A 61 -2.81 0.59 -12.37
C ARG A 61 -3.27 2.01 -12.71
N ASN A 62 -4.59 2.26 -12.72
CA ASN A 62 -5.11 3.61 -12.94
C ASN A 62 -4.66 4.59 -11.86
N TRP A 63 -4.54 4.13 -10.60
CA TRP A 63 -3.98 4.94 -9.52
C TRP A 63 -2.48 5.15 -9.69
N GLU A 64 -1.70 4.09 -9.88
CA GLU A 64 -0.24 4.18 -10.01
C GLU A 64 0.21 5.00 -11.22
N GLN A 65 -0.58 5.04 -12.30
CA GLN A 65 -0.34 5.88 -13.47
C GLN A 65 -0.89 7.32 -13.31
N GLY A 66 -1.56 7.64 -12.21
CA GLY A 66 -2.16 8.96 -11.97
C GLY A 66 -3.39 9.27 -12.81
N ARG A 67 -3.98 8.28 -13.51
CA ARG A 67 -5.23 8.46 -14.30
C ARG A 67 -6.46 8.65 -13.41
N ARG A 68 -6.44 8.07 -12.21
CA ARG A 68 -7.47 8.19 -11.16
C ARG A 68 -6.78 8.29 -9.80
N ARG A 69 -7.51 8.72 -8.78
CA ARG A 69 -7.04 8.72 -7.38
C ARG A 69 -7.82 7.70 -6.55
N PRO A 70 -7.24 7.17 -5.46
CA PRO A 70 -8.00 6.38 -4.50
C PRO A 70 -9.00 7.26 -3.76
N GLU A 71 -10.20 6.73 -3.53
CA GLU A 71 -11.33 7.45 -2.94
C GLU A 71 -12.07 6.54 -1.95
N GLY A 72 -12.82 7.16 -1.04
CA GLY A 72 -13.71 6.44 -0.12
C GLY A 72 -13.00 5.36 0.70
N PRO A 73 -13.56 4.14 0.80
CA PRO A 73 -12.99 3.05 1.59
C PRO A 73 -11.56 2.66 1.20
N ALA A 74 -11.16 2.87 -0.06
CA ALA A 74 -9.81 2.56 -0.49
C ALA A 74 -8.75 3.37 0.26
N ILE A 75 -9.04 4.64 0.58
CA ILE A 75 -8.13 5.48 1.36
C ILE A 75 -7.88 4.87 2.75
N ALA A 76 -8.92 4.33 3.40
CA ALA A 76 -8.78 3.70 4.70
C ALA A 76 -7.87 2.45 4.63
N LEU A 77 -8.03 1.60 3.60
CA LEU A 77 -7.18 0.43 3.39
C LEU A 77 -5.73 0.79 3.07
N LEU A 78 -5.51 1.82 2.24
CA LEU A 78 -4.15 2.29 1.96
C LEU A 78 -3.48 2.94 3.19
N ARG A 79 -4.24 3.57 4.09
CA ARG A 79 -3.72 4.04 5.38
C ARG A 79 -3.30 2.88 6.28
N ILE A 80 -4.09 1.81 6.32
CA ILE A 80 -3.72 0.58 7.03
C ILE A 80 -2.45 0.00 6.40
N ALA A 81 -2.32 -0.02 5.08
CA ALA A 81 -1.08 -0.44 4.41
C ALA A 81 0.13 0.41 4.81
N ALA A 82 -0.06 1.73 5.01
CA ALA A 82 1.02 2.63 5.41
C ALA A 82 1.42 2.49 6.89
N ARG A 83 0.48 2.14 7.77
CA ARG A 83 0.71 2.01 9.23
C ARG A 83 1.06 0.60 9.67
N HIS A 84 0.45 -0.38 9.01
CA HIS A 84 0.49 -1.80 9.34
C HIS A 84 0.67 -2.64 8.06
N PRO A 85 1.78 -2.48 7.33
CA PRO A 85 2.02 -3.14 6.04
C PRO A 85 1.95 -4.68 6.14
N ARG A 86 2.27 -5.25 7.30
CA ARG A 86 2.14 -6.69 7.59
C ARG A 86 0.71 -7.19 7.44
N ILE A 87 -0.29 -6.46 7.95
CA ILE A 87 -1.71 -6.85 7.87
C ILE A 87 -2.14 -6.99 6.40
N ILE A 88 -1.64 -6.12 5.52
CA ILE A 88 -1.92 -6.23 4.08
C ILE A 88 -1.29 -7.48 3.47
N ARG A 89 -0.05 -7.82 3.86
CA ARG A 89 0.60 -9.06 3.41
C ARG A 89 -0.14 -10.30 3.90
N GLU A 90 -0.68 -10.30 5.11
CA GLU A 90 -1.50 -11.39 5.66
C GLU A 90 -2.88 -11.49 4.98
N ASN A 91 -3.46 -10.36 4.60
CA ASN A 91 -4.73 -10.35 3.88
C ASN A 91 -4.59 -11.00 2.50
N LEU A 92 -3.41 -10.93 1.87
CA LEU A 92 -3.14 -11.63 0.61
C LEU A 92 -3.29 -13.15 0.73
N SER A 93 -2.83 -13.76 1.82
CA SER A 93 -2.96 -15.21 2.04
C SER A 93 -4.38 -15.64 2.41
N SER A 94 -5.20 -14.69 2.87
CA SER A 94 -6.58 -14.96 3.30
C SER A 94 -7.62 -14.65 2.21
N ALA A 95 -7.24 -13.90 1.17
CA ALA A 95 -8.07 -13.64 0.01
C ALA A 95 -8.03 -14.85 -0.94
N ALA A 96 -9.10 -15.65 -0.89
CA ALA A 96 -9.34 -16.82 -1.75
C ALA A 96 -9.31 -16.47 -3.25
#